data_AF-A0A934VSJ8-F1
#
_entry.id   AF-A0A934VSJ8-F1
#
_cell.length_a   1.000
_cell.length_b   1.000
_cell.length_c   1.000
_cell.angle_alpha   90.00
_cell.angle_beta   90.00
_cell.angle_gamma   90.00
#
_symmetry.space_group_name_H-M   'P 1'
#
loop_
_entity.id
_entity.type
_entity.pdbx_description
1 polymer ?
#
loop_
_entity_poly.entity_id
_entity_poly.type
_entity_poly.pdbx_seq_one_letter_code
_entity_poly.pdbx_strand_id
1 'polypeptide(L)'
;MKLDRYFSRRRFLDLESDDFEGSLKELLKTTVSRFKDLERKKLLPGLMQRESTMTTYLGNGVVLPHIRVKMRRKYVFAIGRSREGFEYEGLKGQEKVHLVVLLLAGEGAKDYLNVLAAVARLVKDQAFVDQLVRSQSLDELHDQMMAAFGGILAAPKKKRQSSINNLMLRQVMRIAKGAHCDSIAVFGDTISSGQIDVPEGFRDFNTVLVSRRAKDGEFIEDQPFDEMIQVRSFSNGRLAQMRSAFLVGLTRGVFRTHHKIACVGGLPGSDQFDTLMVIDLKDEFQALLAERENFMPADVSPEVLERVIGVAMELSIEGREGKPVGTLFVLGDTKKVESMTKPLVLNPFYGYKEEDRNILSPFMDETVKEFSGLDGAFIITGDGVLNSAGSLIHTPDFDQQLPSGLGARHAAGAAISIATDCLAIVVSSSSGQVTVFRSGIALPLVERSFGGRTL
;
A
#
# COMPACT_ATOMS: atom_id res chain seq x y z
N MET A 1 2.14 -6.39 -13.60
CA MET A 1 2.12 -5.64 -14.88
C MET A 1 3.55 -5.51 -15.38
N LYS A 2 3.83 -5.89 -16.63
CA LYS A 2 5.17 -5.82 -17.24
C LYS A 2 5.58 -4.37 -17.53
N LEU A 3 6.11 -3.70 -16.51
CA LEU A 3 6.56 -2.30 -16.55
C LEU A 3 7.86 -2.14 -17.35
N ASP A 4 8.71 -3.17 -17.36
CA ASP A 4 9.96 -3.31 -18.12
C ASP A 4 9.83 -2.83 -19.57
N ARG A 5 8.70 -3.13 -20.22
CA ARG A 5 8.44 -2.78 -21.63
C ARG A 5 8.37 -1.28 -21.90
N TYR A 6 8.19 -0.46 -20.87
CA TYR A 6 8.10 1.00 -20.99
C TYR A 6 9.42 1.72 -20.67
N PHE A 7 10.40 1.01 -20.10
CA PHE A 7 11.75 1.50 -19.88
C PHE A 7 12.62 1.12 -21.08
N SER A 8 13.36 2.08 -21.62
CA SER A 8 14.27 1.83 -22.74
C SER A 8 15.64 2.37 -22.37
N ARG A 9 16.68 1.58 -22.59
CA ARG A 9 18.10 1.99 -22.44
C ARG A 9 18.40 3.38 -23.00
N ARG A 10 17.78 3.75 -24.13
CA ARG A 10 17.97 5.05 -24.79
C ARG A 10 17.34 6.26 -24.07
N ARG A 11 16.58 6.04 -22.99
CA ARG A 11 15.94 7.09 -22.18
C ARG A 11 16.53 7.18 -20.78
N PHE A 12 17.72 6.60 -20.58
CA PHE A 12 18.56 6.83 -19.43
C PHE A 12 19.63 7.83 -19.83
N LEU A 13 19.84 8.86 -19.02
CA LEU A 13 20.89 9.86 -19.25
C LEU A 13 21.52 10.31 -17.94
N ASP A 14 22.80 10.67 -18.03
CA ASP A 14 23.44 11.50 -17.02
C ASP A 14 23.05 12.95 -17.32
N LEU A 15 22.53 13.63 -16.31
CA LEU A 15 22.04 15.01 -16.40
C LEU A 15 23.21 15.97 -16.33
N GLU A 16 23.21 16.96 -17.22
CA GLU A 16 24.18 18.06 -17.21
C GLU A 16 23.67 19.26 -16.40
N SER A 17 22.35 19.45 -16.34
CA SER A 17 21.72 20.54 -15.58
C SER A 17 21.84 20.33 -14.07
N ASP A 18 21.99 21.45 -13.36
CA ASP A 18 22.05 21.57 -11.91
C ASP A 18 20.75 22.14 -11.32
N ASP A 19 19.64 22.05 -12.06
CA ASP A 19 18.32 22.45 -11.63
C ASP A 19 17.21 21.53 -12.19
N PHE A 20 16.04 21.56 -11.55
CA PHE A 20 14.91 20.70 -11.92
C PHE A 20 14.35 20.98 -13.31
N GLU A 21 14.18 22.24 -13.70
CA GLU A 21 13.60 22.60 -15.01
C GLU A 21 14.54 22.19 -16.15
N GLY A 22 15.85 22.40 -15.97
CA GLY A 22 16.92 21.93 -16.84
C GLY A 22 16.88 20.41 -17.02
N SER A 23 16.77 19.66 -15.91
CA SER A 23 16.68 18.20 -15.96
C SER A 23 15.46 17.72 -16.78
N LEU A 24 14.30 18.36 -16.60
CA LEU A 24 13.09 18.06 -17.38
C LEU A 24 13.27 18.39 -18.87
N LYS A 25 13.92 19.51 -19.19
CA LYS A 25 14.23 19.90 -20.57
C LYS A 25 15.07 18.85 -21.28
N GLU A 26 16.08 18.30 -20.62
CA GLU A 26 16.94 17.23 -21.14
C GLU A 26 16.16 15.92 -21.33
N LEU A 27 15.43 15.47 -20.32
CA LEU A 27 14.62 14.24 -20.37
C LEU A 27 13.55 14.31 -21.47
N LEU A 28 12.87 15.45 -21.61
CA LEU A 28 11.87 15.66 -22.65
C LEU A 28 12.50 15.73 -24.05
N LYS A 29 13.70 16.30 -24.21
CA LYS A 29 14.42 16.32 -25.50
C LYS A 29 14.67 14.89 -25.99
N THR A 30 15.16 14.02 -25.11
CA THR A 30 15.40 12.60 -25.41
C THR A 30 14.10 11.86 -25.70
N THR A 31 13.06 12.09 -24.89
CA THR A 31 11.78 11.39 -24.99
C THR A 31 10.99 11.77 -26.25
N VAL A 32 10.79 13.06 -26.49
CA VAL A 32 9.91 13.58 -27.56
C VAL A 32 10.46 13.31 -28.96
N SER A 33 11.79 13.26 -29.13
CA SER A 33 12.44 12.99 -30.42
C SER A 33 11.96 11.69 -31.11
N ARG A 34 11.37 10.76 -30.36
CA ARG A 34 10.89 9.45 -30.83
C ARG A 34 9.39 9.37 -31.03
N PHE A 35 8.63 10.36 -30.56
CA PHE A 35 7.17 10.30 -30.48
C PHE A 35 6.56 11.53 -31.13
N LYS A 36 6.04 11.37 -32.36
CA LYS A 36 5.40 12.45 -33.13
C LYS A 36 4.14 13.01 -32.47
N ASP A 37 3.51 12.22 -31.60
CA ASP A 37 2.31 12.58 -30.83
C ASP A 37 2.62 13.35 -29.53
N LEU A 38 3.90 13.56 -29.21
CA LEU A 38 4.33 14.34 -28.05
C LEU A 38 5.02 15.64 -28.49
N GLU A 39 4.81 16.71 -27.73
CA GLU A 39 5.40 18.03 -28.03
C GLU A 39 5.99 18.66 -26.77
N ARG A 40 7.30 18.86 -26.75
CA ARG A 40 8.03 19.40 -25.58
C ARG A 40 7.46 20.74 -25.09
N LYS A 41 7.08 21.64 -26.01
CA LYS A 41 6.53 22.96 -25.68
C LYS A 41 5.23 22.90 -24.89
N LYS A 42 4.48 21.80 -24.99
CA LYS A 42 3.24 21.57 -24.24
C LYS A 42 3.48 20.79 -22.94
N LEU A 43 4.47 19.89 -22.93
CA LEU A 43 4.74 19.02 -21.80
C LEU A 43 5.44 19.74 -20.64
N LEU A 44 6.45 20.57 -20.93
CA LEU A 44 7.23 21.22 -19.87
C LEU A 44 6.38 22.14 -18.99
N PRO A 45 5.54 23.06 -19.53
CA PRO A 45 4.69 23.89 -18.68
C PRO A 45 3.70 23.08 -17.84
N GLY A 46 3.17 21.98 -18.38
CA GLY A 46 2.27 21.09 -17.65
C GLY A 46 2.95 20.38 -16.48
N LEU A 47 4.17 19.88 -16.68
CA LEU A 47 4.98 19.27 -15.63
C LEU A 47 5.36 20.29 -14.55
N MET A 48 5.80 21.49 -14.94
CA MET A 48 6.13 22.56 -14.00
C MET A 48 4.91 23.00 -13.19
N GLN A 49 3.74 23.14 -13.81
CA GLN A 49 2.51 23.49 -13.11
C GLN A 49 2.03 22.38 -12.17
N ARG A 50 2.25 21.11 -12.56
CA ARG A 50 1.97 19.97 -11.68
C ARG A 50 2.90 19.98 -10.46
N GLU A 51 4.17 20.26 -10.67
CA GLU A 51 5.16 20.36 -9.60
C GLU A 51 4.85 21.50 -8.63
N SER A 52 4.45 22.67 -9.15
CA SER A 52 4.11 23.83 -8.32
C SER A 52 2.85 23.64 -7.48
N THR A 53 2.00 22.67 -7.83
CA THR A 53 0.80 22.32 -7.05
C THR A 53 1.18 21.47 -5.84
N MET A 54 2.04 20.48 -6.06
CA MET A 54 2.51 19.57 -5.02
C MET A 54 3.79 18.89 -5.48
N THR A 55 4.77 18.82 -4.57
CA THR A 55 6.05 18.21 -4.87
C THR A 55 5.92 16.75 -5.32
N THR A 56 6.73 16.34 -6.29
CA THR A 56 6.92 14.95 -6.73
C THR A 56 8.18 14.33 -6.14
N TYR A 57 8.74 14.93 -5.09
CA TYR A 57 9.80 14.32 -4.31
C TYR A 57 9.30 13.09 -3.56
N LEU A 58 10.08 12.02 -3.60
CA LEU A 58 9.75 10.72 -2.99
C LEU A 58 10.65 10.35 -1.79
N GLY A 59 11.57 11.24 -1.41
CA GLY A 59 12.64 10.91 -0.46
C GLY A 59 13.93 10.45 -1.16
N ASN A 60 15.00 10.30 -0.36
CA ASN A 60 16.27 9.70 -0.77
C ASN A 60 16.94 10.35 -2.00
N GLY A 61 16.66 11.62 -2.28
CA GLY A 61 17.19 12.32 -3.47
C GLY A 61 16.52 11.91 -4.79
N VAL A 62 15.27 11.44 -4.76
CA VAL A 62 14.52 11.04 -5.95
C VAL A 62 13.27 11.88 -6.16
N VAL A 63 13.08 12.36 -7.40
CA VAL A 63 11.84 13.03 -7.85
C VAL A 63 11.19 12.24 -8.99
N LEU A 64 9.85 12.27 -9.04
CA LEU A 64 9.08 11.53 -10.03
C LEU A 64 8.08 12.45 -10.76
N PRO A 65 8.57 13.40 -11.57
CA PRO A 65 7.73 14.31 -12.34
C PRO A 65 6.82 13.53 -13.29
N HIS A 66 5.53 13.85 -13.30
CA HIS A 66 4.55 13.07 -14.02
C HIS A 66 3.36 13.88 -14.54
N ILE A 67 2.76 13.43 -15.64
CA ILE A 67 1.55 14.04 -16.19
C ILE A 67 0.79 13.10 -17.13
N ARG A 68 -0.54 13.27 -17.19
CA ARG A 68 -1.38 12.63 -18.22
C ARG A 68 -1.37 13.42 -19.52
N VAL A 69 -1.20 12.72 -20.63
CA VAL A 69 -1.03 13.31 -21.96
C VAL A 69 -1.81 12.53 -23.00
N LYS A 70 -2.33 13.23 -24.01
CA LYS A 70 -2.98 12.61 -25.16
C LYS A 70 -1.94 11.91 -26.04
N MET A 71 -1.75 10.62 -25.82
CA MET A 71 -0.84 9.77 -26.61
C MET A 71 -1.42 8.37 -26.81
N ARG A 72 -0.95 7.66 -27.85
CA ARG A 72 -1.42 6.30 -28.15
C ARG A 72 -0.89 5.25 -27.17
N ARG A 73 0.23 5.51 -26.52
CA ARG A 73 0.89 4.58 -25.61
C ARG A 73 0.31 4.72 -24.20
N LYS A 74 0.36 3.64 -23.41
CA LYS A 74 -0.08 3.69 -22.01
C LYS A 74 0.88 4.51 -21.15
N TYR A 75 2.19 4.24 -21.24
CA TYR A 75 3.21 4.90 -20.43
C TYR A 75 4.49 5.15 -21.23
N VAL A 76 5.23 6.18 -20.86
CA VAL A 76 6.58 6.47 -21.33
C VAL A 76 7.41 6.93 -20.14
N PHE A 77 8.52 6.23 -19.89
CA PHE A 77 9.49 6.57 -18.84
C PHE A 77 10.78 7.14 -19.41
N ALA A 78 11.38 8.10 -18.70
CA ALA A 78 12.75 8.54 -18.90
C ALA A 78 13.43 8.80 -17.55
N ILE A 79 14.70 8.42 -17.44
CA ILE A 79 15.48 8.44 -16.20
C ILE A 79 16.68 9.34 -16.37
N GLY A 80 16.75 10.38 -15.53
CA GLY A 80 17.91 11.26 -15.43
C GLY A 80 18.66 10.98 -14.14
N ARG A 81 19.98 10.82 -14.22
CA ARG A 81 20.86 10.73 -13.06
C ARG A 81 21.77 11.94 -12.99
N SER A 82 21.74 12.68 -11.88
CA SER A 82 22.74 13.70 -11.54
C SER A 82 23.72 13.12 -10.52
N ARG A 83 25.02 13.09 -10.86
CA ARG A 83 26.06 12.56 -9.96
C ARG A 83 26.32 13.50 -8.78
N GLU A 84 26.42 14.79 -9.05
CA GLU A 84 26.64 15.83 -8.03
C GLU A 84 25.36 16.16 -7.24
N GLY A 85 24.21 15.88 -7.86
CA GLY A 85 22.89 16.25 -7.37
C GLY A 85 22.64 17.74 -7.48
N PHE A 86 21.36 18.11 -7.53
CA PHE A 86 20.94 19.51 -7.59
C PHE A 86 20.01 19.90 -6.45
N GLU A 87 19.97 21.20 -6.16
CA GLU A 87 19.05 21.77 -5.18
C GLU A 87 17.62 21.73 -5.71
N TYR A 88 16.69 21.41 -4.82
CA TYR A 88 15.29 21.22 -5.17
C TYR A 88 14.37 21.96 -4.22
N GLU A 89 13.46 22.75 -4.78
CA GLU A 89 12.48 23.49 -4.01
C GLU A 89 11.58 22.52 -3.23
N GLY A 90 11.56 22.67 -1.90
CA GLY A 90 10.80 21.83 -0.99
C GLY A 90 11.62 20.89 -0.12
N LEU A 91 12.92 20.73 -0.37
CA LEU A 91 13.82 20.01 0.53
C LEU A 91 14.29 20.89 1.70
N LYS A 92 14.33 20.32 2.91
CA LYS A 92 14.93 20.97 4.09
C LYS A 92 16.33 20.39 4.31
N GLY A 93 17.36 21.25 4.39
CA GLY A 93 18.73 20.84 4.71
C GLY A 93 19.64 20.69 3.48
N GLN A 94 20.57 19.73 3.53
CA GLN A 94 21.58 19.47 2.48
C GLN A 94 21.18 18.37 1.48
N GLU A 95 19.94 17.89 1.53
CA GLU A 95 19.48 16.85 0.60
C GLU A 95 19.43 17.38 -0.84
N LYS A 96 20.04 16.64 -1.76
CA LYS A 96 20.07 16.95 -3.19
C LYS A 96 19.33 15.89 -3.98
N VAL A 97 18.75 16.29 -5.10
CA VAL A 97 18.12 15.36 -6.05
C VAL A 97 19.19 14.78 -6.96
N HIS A 98 19.29 13.45 -6.96
CA HIS A 98 20.23 12.69 -7.78
C HIS A 98 19.54 11.88 -8.86
N LEU A 99 18.25 11.54 -8.70
CA LEU A 99 17.49 10.77 -9.69
C LEU A 99 16.18 11.48 -10.04
N VAL A 100 15.92 11.62 -11.34
CA VAL A 100 14.69 12.16 -11.90
C VAL A 100 14.02 11.07 -12.73
N VAL A 101 12.85 10.62 -12.29
CA VAL A 101 12.08 9.55 -12.95
C VAL A 101 10.85 10.14 -13.60
N LEU A 102 10.97 10.55 -14.86
CA LEU A 102 9.87 11.14 -15.62
C LEU A 102 8.88 10.07 -16.07
N LEU A 103 7.59 10.27 -15.76
CA LEU A 103 6.48 9.45 -16.23
C LEU A 103 5.47 10.26 -17.04
N LEU A 104 5.34 9.95 -18.33
CA LEU A 104 4.22 10.42 -19.14
C LEU A 104 3.19 9.28 -19.25
N ALA A 105 1.95 9.53 -18.88
CA ALA A 105 0.86 8.55 -18.94
C ALA A 105 -0.19 8.94 -19.98
N GLY A 106 -0.65 7.97 -20.77
CA GLY A 106 -1.73 8.21 -21.73
C GLY A 106 -3.04 8.45 -20.98
N GLU A 107 -3.89 9.34 -21.48
CA GLU A 107 -5.21 9.62 -20.86
C GLU A 107 -6.07 8.34 -20.66
N GLY A 108 -5.90 7.33 -21.52
CA GLY A 108 -6.59 6.04 -21.39
C GLY A 108 -5.97 5.04 -20.40
N ALA A 109 -4.90 5.41 -19.69
CA ALA A 109 -4.19 4.53 -18.77
C ALA A 109 -4.86 4.49 -17.38
N LYS A 110 -5.67 3.45 -17.14
CA LYS A 110 -6.42 3.27 -15.87
C LYS A 110 -5.50 3.03 -14.66
N ASP A 111 -4.43 2.25 -14.82
CA ASP A 111 -3.55 1.82 -13.71
C ASP A 111 -2.45 2.83 -13.36
N TYR A 112 -2.63 4.09 -13.74
CA TYR A 112 -1.62 5.14 -13.57
C TYR A 112 -1.11 5.29 -12.13
N LEU A 113 -2.01 5.30 -11.13
CA LEU A 113 -1.63 5.42 -9.72
C LEU A 113 -0.86 4.18 -9.23
N ASN A 114 -1.23 2.99 -9.72
CA ASN A 114 -0.51 1.75 -9.41
C ASN A 114 0.93 1.80 -9.95
N VAL A 115 1.15 2.43 -11.10
CA VAL A 115 2.50 2.68 -11.64
C VAL A 115 3.30 3.60 -10.73
N LEU A 116 2.72 4.74 -10.34
CA LEU A 116 3.38 5.68 -9.42
C LEU A 116 3.77 4.96 -8.11
N ALA A 117 2.83 4.21 -7.53
CA ALA A 117 3.05 3.48 -6.30
C ALA A 117 4.16 2.42 -6.41
N ALA A 118 4.26 1.73 -7.55
CA ALA A 118 5.34 0.77 -7.80
C ALA A 118 6.71 1.45 -7.84
N VAL A 119 6.84 2.57 -8.55
CA VAL A 119 8.12 3.31 -8.61
C VAL A 119 8.48 3.89 -7.25
N ALA A 120 7.51 4.49 -6.54
CA ALA A 120 7.72 5.03 -5.20
C ALA A 120 8.21 3.97 -4.21
N ARG A 121 7.68 2.74 -4.27
CA ARG A 121 8.15 1.63 -3.43
C ARG A 121 9.62 1.30 -3.64
N LEU A 122 10.09 1.31 -4.89
CA LEU A 122 11.49 0.99 -5.19
C LEU A 122 12.45 2.02 -4.61
N VAL A 123 12.08 3.30 -4.67
CA VAL A 123 12.97 4.40 -4.27
C VAL A 123 12.93 4.69 -2.78
N LYS A 124 12.04 4.04 -2.00
CA LYS A 124 12.04 4.12 -0.52
C LYS A 124 13.28 3.46 0.12
N ASP A 125 13.96 2.56 -0.58
CA ASP A 125 15.21 1.94 -0.09
C ASP A 125 16.43 2.81 -0.45
N GLN A 126 16.99 3.51 0.55
CA GLN A 126 18.17 4.36 0.37
C GLN A 126 19.37 3.59 -0.20
N ALA A 127 19.58 2.34 0.22
CA ALA A 127 20.72 1.55 -0.25
C ALA A 127 20.59 1.23 -1.74
N PHE A 128 19.35 0.99 -2.20
CA PHE A 128 19.06 0.81 -3.61
C PHE A 128 19.28 2.11 -4.42
N VAL A 129 18.79 3.25 -3.91
CA VAL A 129 19.00 4.55 -4.57
C VAL A 129 20.49 4.88 -4.67
N ASP A 130 21.25 4.70 -3.60
CA ASP A 130 22.71 4.90 -3.58
C ASP A 130 23.41 4.02 -4.62
N GLN A 131 22.97 2.78 -4.77
CA GLN A 131 23.50 1.84 -5.76
C GLN A 131 23.27 2.36 -7.18
N LEU A 132 22.05 2.81 -7.49
CA LEU A 132 21.72 3.38 -8.80
C LEU A 132 22.58 4.61 -9.11
N VAL A 133 22.70 5.54 -8.15
CA VAL A 133 23.49 6.78 -8.33
C VAL A 133 24.97 6.44 -8.57
N ARG A 134 25.52 5.44 -7.88
CA ARG A 134 26.94 5.04 -7.98
C ARG A 134 27.28 4.15 -9.18
N SER A 135 26.30 3.69 -9.95
CA SER A 135 26.56 2.84 -11.13
C SER A 135 27.56 3.47 -12.10
N GLN A 136 28.43 2.67 -12.71
CA GLN A 136 29.54 3.18 -13.51
C GLN A 136 29.09 3.59 -14.93
N SER A 137 27.99 3.02 -15.42
CA SER A 137 27.46 3.29 -16.76
C SER A 137 25.94 3.40 -16.77
N LEU A 138 25.39 4.03 -17.82
CA LEU A 138 23.94 4.10 -18.03
C LEU A 138 23.31 2.72 -18.32
N ASP A 139 24.08 1.80 -18.91
CA ASP A 139 23.64 0.42 -19.08
C ASP A 139 23.54 -0.31 -17.75
N GLU A 140 24.49 -0.11 -16.85
CA GLU A 140 24.43 -0.66 -15.49
C GLU A 140 23.27 -0.03 -14.69
N LEU A 141 23.09 1.30 -14.78
CA LEU A 141 21.95 1.99 -14.18
C LEU A 141 20.61 1.39 -14.66
N HIS A 142 20.48 1.24 -15.98
CA HIS A 142 19.31 0.61 -16.59
C HIS A 142 19.12 -0.82 -16.09
N ASP A 143 20.17 -1.63 -16.08
CA ASP A 143 20.07 -3.04 -15.72
C ASP A 143 19.82 -3.25 -14.23
N GLN A 144 20.35 -2.39 -13.35
CA GLN A 144 20.02 -2.41 -11.93
C GLN A 144 18.59 -1.95 -11.66
N MET A 145 18.15 -0.87 -12.33
CA MET A 145 16.77 -0.41 -12.24
C MET A 145 15.80 -1.48 -12.77
N MET A 146 16.13 -2.09 -13.91
CA MET A 146 15.32 -3.15 -14.52
C MET A 146 15.40 -4.47 -13.78
N ALA A 147 16.54 -4.79 -13.16
CA ALA A 147 16.61 -5.86 -12.19
C ALA A 147 15.60 -5.56 -11.09
N ALA A 148 15.57 -4.38 -10.46
CA ALA A 148 14.61 -4.09 -9.41
C ALA A 148 13.13 -4.15 -9.86
N PHE A 149 12.82 -3.71 -11.09
CA PHE A 149 11.47 -3.86 -11.68
C PHE A 149 11.14 -5.29 -12.12
N GLY A 150 12.14 -6.08 -12.51
CA GLY A 150 12.01 -7.44 -13.02
C GLY A 150 12.51 -8.53 -12.05
N GLY A 151 12.88 -8.18 -10.82
CA GLY A 151 13.73 -9.04 -10.02
C GLY A 151 14.24 -8.49 -8.66
N ILE A 152 14.09 -9.15 -7.53
CA ILE A 152 13.39 -10.41 -7.26
C ILE A 152 13.93 -11.66 -8.00
N LEU A 153 14.81 -11.49 -9.00
CA LEU A 153 15.46 -12.51 -9.83
C LEU A 153 16.98 -12.50 -9.67
N ALA A 154 17.51 -11.85 -8.62
CA ALA A 154 18.64 -12.46 -7.95
C ALA A 154 18.03 -13.54 -7.05
N ALA A 155 18.07 -14.80 -7.49
CA ALA A 155 17.77 -15.92 -6.62
C ALA A 155 18.66 -15.75 -5.37
N PRO A 156 18.09 -15.56 -4.17
CA PRO A 156 18.88 -15.68 -2.97
C PRO A 156 19.50 -17.07 -3.03
N LYS A 157 20.82 -17.18 -2.82
CA LYS A 157 21.50 -18.49 -2.74
C LYS A 157 20.62 -19.40 -1.88
N LYS A 158 20.13 -20.51 -2.45
CA LYS A 158 19.23 -21.47 -1.79
C LYS A 158 19.81 -21.82 -0.42
N LYS A 159 19.31 -21.18 0.64
CA LYS A 159 19.54 -21.66 2.00
C LYS A 159 18.66 -22.88 2.14
N ARG A 160 19.30 -24.04 2.32
CA ARG A 160 18.61 -25.31 2.50
C ARG A 160 17.65 -25.19 3.69
N GLN A 161 16.35 -25.38 3.43
CA GLN A 161 15.30 -25.22 4.44
C GLN A 161 15.53 -26.20 5.60
N SER A 162 15.32 -25.73 6.83
CA SER A 162 15.58 -26.51 8.03
C SER A 162 14.66 -27.74 8.11
N SER A 163 15.11 -28.79 8.80
CA SER A 163 14.30 -30.00 9.01
C SER A 163 12.98 -29.69 9.73
N ILE A 164 12.99 -28.69 10.63
CA ILE A 164 11.79 -28.21 11.34
C ILE A 164 10.81 -27.52 10.39
N ASN A 165 11.27 -26.67 9.47
CA ASN A 165 10.38 -26.02 8.49
C ASN A 165 9.72 -27.06 7.57
N ASN A 166 10.49 -28.05 7.10
CA ASN A 166 9.95 -29.15 6.30
C ASN A 166 8.97 -30.03 7.09
N LEU A 167 9.15 -30.16 8.40
CA LEU A 167 8.18 -30.84 9.25
C LEU A 167 6.90 -30.03 9.37
N MET A 168 6.99 -28.72 9.65
CA MET A 168 5.83 -27.83 9.79
C MET A 168 4.99 -27.77 8.51
N LEU A 169 5.62 -27.63 7.35
CA LEU A 169 4.93 -27.66 6.06
C LEU A 169 4.26 -29.01 5.79
N ARG A 170 4.85 -30.13 6.22
CA ARG A 170 4.19 -31.44 6.12
C ARG A 170 3.01 -31.59 7.08
N GLN A 171 3.10 -31.03 8.28
CA GLN A 171 2.01 -31.10 9.25
C GLN A 171 0.84 -30.20 8.86
N VAL A 172 1.08 -28.99 8.32
CA VAL A 172 -0.02 -28.12 7.88
C VAL A 172 -0.88 -28.81 6.81
N MET A 173 -0.29 -29.55 5.87
CA MET A 173 -1.05 -30.33 4.88
C MET A 173 -1.92 -31.41 5.52
N ARG A 174 -1.36 -32.14 6.49
CA ARG A 174 -2.11 -33.20 7.19
C ARG A 174 -3.27 -32.62 7.98
N ILE A 175 -3.04 -31.49 8.65
CA ILE A 175 -4.06 -30.74 9.37
C ILE A 175 -5.13 -30.22 8.40
N ALA A 176 -4.73 -29.61 7.28
CA ALA A 176 -5.64 -29.11 6.26
C ALA A 176 -6.56 -30.22 5.73
N LYS A 177 -6.00 -31.39 5.44
CA LYS A 177 -6.77 -32.57 5.01
C LYS A 177 -7.73 -33.07 6.09
N GLY A 178 -7.25 -33.20 7.32
CA GLY A 178 -8.03 -33.73 8.44
C GLY A 178 -9.12 -32.79 8.95
N ALA A 179 -8.90 -31.47 8.85
CA ALA A 179 -9.85 -30.44 9.27
C ALA A 179 -10.81 -30.01 8.14
N HIS A 180 -10.63 -30.56 6.94
CA HIS A 180 -11.36 -30.20 5.72
C HIS A 180 -11.22 -28.70 5.40
N CYS A 181 -9.98 -28.20 5.37
CA CYS A 181 -9.69 -26.84 4.98
C CYS A 181 -9.76 -26.67 3.45
N ASP A 182 -10.33 -25.54 3.01
CA ASP A 182 -10.42 -25.14 1.61
C ASP A 182 -9.09 -24.60 1.08
N SER A 183 -8.22 -24.08 1.96
CA SER A 183 -6.97 -23.42 1.55
C SER A 183 -5.86 -23.57 2.59
N ILE A 184 -4.61 -23.47 2.13
CA ILE A 184 -3.42 -23.37 2.99
C ILE A 184 -2.77 -22.00 2.81
N ALA A 185 -2.68 -21.21 3.89
CA ALA A 185 -1.99 -19.93 3.91
C ALA A 185 -0.59 -20.06 4.54
N VAL A 186 0.44 -19.62 3.81
CA VAL A 186 1.84 -19.64 4.27
C VAL A 186 2.31 -18.20 4.49
N PHE A 187 2.76 -17.89 5.71
CA PHE A 187 3.28 -16.58 6.07
C PHE A 187 4.76 -16.48 5.72
N GLY A 188 5.06 -15.98 4.53
CA GLY A 188 6.40 -15.98 3.95
C GLY A 188 7.40 -15.07 4.64
N ASP A 189 6.94 -14.03 5.34
CA ASP A 189 7.82 -13.12 6.09
C ASP A 189 8.62 -13.82 7.20
N THR A 190 8.20 -15.01 7.62
CA THR A 190 8.96 -15.85 8.56
C THR A 190 10.34 -16.21 7.98
N ILE A 191 10.43 -16.39 6.66
CA ILE A 191 11.65 -16.80 5.96
C ILE A 191 12.34 -15.58 5.33
N SER A 192 13.52 -15.24 5.83
CA SER A 192 14.28 -14.05 5.40
C SER A 192 14.75 -14.13 3.95
N SER A 193 14.99 -15.35 3.45
CA SER A 193 15.41 -15.60 2.06
C SER A 193 14.29 -15.37 1.05
N GLY A 194 13.02 -15.36 1.46
CA GLY A 194 11.88 -15.19 0.56
C GLY A 194 11.63 -16.35 -0.42
N GLN A 195 12.33 -17.49 -0.28
CA GLN A 195 12.09 -18.71 -1.03
C GLN A 195 11.68 -19.84 -0.07
N ILE A 196 10.55 -20.48 -0.35
CA ILE A 196 9.96 -21.54 0.47
C ILE A 196 9.81 -22.77 -0.42
N ASP A 197 10.47 -23.87 -0.07
CA ASP A 197 10.30 -25.14 -0.76
C ASP A 197 9.07 -25.84 -0.15
N VAL A 198 7.95 -25.86 -0.88
CA VAL A 198 6.75 -26.56 -0.41
C VAL A 198 6.76 -28.04 -0.83
N PRO A 199 6.24 -28.94 0.00
CA PRO A 199 5.99 -30.34 -0.37
C PRO A 199 5.07 -30.50 -1.59
N GLU A 200 5.26 -31.56 -2.39
CA GLU A 200 4.45 -31.83 -3.61
C GLU A 200 2.94 -31.83 -3.38
N GLY A 201 2.47 -32.31 -2.21
CA GLY A 201 1.05 -32.37 -1.85
C GLY A 201 0.38 -31.02 -1.59
N PHE A 202 1.12 -29.89 -1.65
CA PHE A 202 0.53 -28.56 -1.58
C PHE A 202 -0.41 -28.28 -2.76
N ARG A 203 -0.14 -28.88 -3.93
CA ARG A 203 -0.96 -28.72 -5.15
C ARG A 203 -2.39 -29.24 -5.03
N ASP A 204 -2.68 -30.03 -4.00
CA ASP A 204 -4.04 -30.55 -3.73
C ASP A 204 -4.94 -29.51 -3.03
N PHE A 205 -4.38 -28.37 -2.61
CA PHE A 205 -5.08 -27.29 -1.91
C PHE A 205 -4.95 -25.99 -2.71
N ASN A 206 -5.89 -25.06 -2.51
CA ASN A 206 -5.66 -23.67 -2.88
C ASN A 206 -4.62 -23.06 -1.92
N THR A 207 -3.45 -22.72 -2.44
CA THR A 207 -2.30 -22.29 -1.63
C THR A 207 -2.05 -20.80 -1.76
N VAL A 208 -1.94 -20.13 -0.62
CA VAL A 208 -1.85 -18.67 -0.56
C VAL A 208 -0.57 -18.25 0.16
N LEU A 209 0.29 -17.49 -0.50
CA LEU A 209 1.46 -16.88 0.13
C LEU A 209 1.09 -15.51 0.71
N VAL A 210 1.33 -15.32 2.00
CA VAL A 210 1.16 -14.03 2.68
C VAL A 210 2.51 -13.39 2.96
N SER A 211 2.76 -12.17 2.47
CA SER A 211 4.07 -11.50 2.61
C SER A 211 3.94 -9.97 2.69
N ARG A 212 4.84 -9.32 3.44
CA ARG A 212 5.04 -7.86 3.43
C ARG A 212 5.78 -7.38 2.19
N ARG A 213 6.74 -8.17 1.75
CA ARG A 213 7.57 -7.87 0.57
C ARG A 213 6.75 -8.21 -0.66
N ALA A 214 6.29 -7.18 -1.37
CA ALA A 214 5.75 -7.37 -2.71
C ALA A 214 6.84 -8.00 -3.56
N LYS A 215 6.57 -9.18 -4.13
CA LYS A 215 6.98 -9.38 -5.51
C LYS A 215 5.80 -8.91 -6.36
N ASP A 216 5.88 -7.67 -6.85
CA ASP A 216 4.78 -7.10 -7.66
C ASP A 216 4.58 -7.94 -8.92
N GLY A 217 3.45 -8.64 -9.01
CA GLY A 217 2.73 -8.83 -10.28
C GLY A 217 3.38 -9.68 -11.36
N GLU A 218 4.27 -10.60 -11.00
CA GLU A 218 4.52 -11.82 -11.77
C GLU A 218 4.41 -12.99 -10.80
N PHE A 219 3.42 -13.87 -11.02
CA PHE A 219 3.67 -15.29 -10.79
C PHE A 219 5.01 -15.57 -11.48
N ILE A 220 6.10 -15.69 -10.70
CA ILE A 220 7.24 -16.42 -11.22
C ILE A 220 6.63 -17.77 -11.54
N GLU A 221 6.65 -18.19 -12.80
CA GLU A 221 6.03 -19.44 -13.28
C GLU A 221 6.52 -20.70 -12.49
N ASP A 222 7.49 -20.52 -11.60
CA ASP A 222 8.07 -21.51 -10.67
C ASP A 222 7.77 -21.28 -9.17
N GLN A 223 6.89 -20.35 -8.76
CA GLN A 223 6.44 -20.27 -7.35
C GLN A 223 5.37 -21.33 -7.08
N PRO A 224 5.43 -22.07 -5.96
CA PRO A 224 4.54 -23.19 -5.74
C PRO A 224 3.22 -22.79 -5.05
N PHE A 225 2.76 -21.55 -5.26
CA PHE A 225 1.57 -20.97 -4.64
C PHE A 225 0.58 -20.51 -5.70
N ASP A 226 -0.70 -20.78 -5.48
CA ASP A 226 -1.79 -20.42 -6.40
C ASP A 226 -2.16 -18.93 -6.33
N GLU A 227 -2.01 -18.31 -5.15
CA GLU A 227 -2.33 -16.90 -4.93
C GLU A 227 -1.30 -16.24 -4.00
N MET A 228 -1.17 -14.91 -4.11
CA MET A 228 -0.33 -14.12 -3.20
C MET A 228 -1.10 -12.94 -2.63
N ILE A 229 -1.18 -12.88 -1.30
CA ILE A 229 -1.74 -11.75 -0.57
C ILE A 229 -0.59 -10.94 -0.01
N GLN A 230 -0.44 -9.72 -0.53
CA GLN A 230 0.49 -8.78 0.07
C GLN A 230 -0.21 -8.09 1.24
N VAL A 231 0.30 -8.37 2.44
CA VAL A 231 -0.17 -7.73 3.65
C VAL A 231 1.04 -7.09 4.25
N ARG A 232 1.01 -5.77 4.36
CA ARG A 232 1.92 -5.11 5.28
C ARG A 232 1.53 -5.63 6.67
N SER A 233 2.12 -6.71 7.19
CA SER A 233 1.81 -7.17 8.54
C SER A 233 2.13 -6.06 9.52
N PHE A 234 1.09 -5.52 10.16
CA PHE A 234 1.15 -4.30 10.94
C PHE A 234 1.31 -4.55 12.45
N SER A 235 1.67 -5.77 12.82
CA SER A 235 2.00 -6.19 14.17
C SER A 235 3.03 -7.32 14.10
N ASN A 236 3.96 -7.35 15.06
CA ASN A 236 4.79 -8.54 15.27
C ASN A 236 3.99 -9.71 15.89
N GLY A 237 2.73 -9.45 16.26
CA GLY A 237 1.79 -10.45 16.75
C GLY A 237 1.28 -11.34 15.61
N ARG A 238 1.48 -12.64 15.76
CA ARG A 238 1.13 -13.68 14.77
C ARG A 238 -0.35 -13.62 14.36
N LEU A 239 -1.26 -13.48 15.33
CA LEU A 239 -2.71 -13.41 15.09
C LEU A 239 -3.15 -12.17 14.30
N ALA A 240 -2.57 -11.01 14.62
CA ALA A 240 -2.91 -9.76 13.93
C ALA A 240 -2.44 -9.76 12.47
N GLN A 241 -1.28 -10.36 12.18
CA GLN A 241 -0.83 -10.61 10.81
C GLN A 241 -1.84 -11.46 10.03
N MET A 242 -2.32 -12.54 10.66
CA MET A 242 -3.29 -13.45 10.07
C MET A 242 -4.63 -12.76 9.78
N ARG A 243 -5.21 -12.04 10.75
CA ARG A 243 -6.48 -11.31 10.57
C ARG A 243 -6.41 -10.31 9.42
N SER A 244 -5.32 -9.54 9.34
CA SER A 244 -5.10 -8.61 8.25
C SER A 244 -5.03 -9.34 6.90
N ALA A 245 -4.38 -10.50 6.85
CA ALA A 245 -4.27 -11.30 5.63
C ALA A 245 -5.60 -11.86 5.15
N PHE A 246 -6.43 -12.37 6.06
CA PHE A 246 -7.74 -12.87 5.65
C PHE A 246 -8.67 -11.75 5.24
N LEU A 247 -8.60 -10.59 5.91
CA LEU A 247 -9.36 -9.42 5.49
C LEU A 247 -9.01 -9.03 4.06
N VAL A 248 -7.73 -8.88 3.74
CA VAL A 248 -7.27 -8.57 2.38
C VAL A 248 -7.60 -9.69 1.39
N GLY A 249 -7.51 -10.96 1.82
CA GLY A 249 -7.87 -12.09 0.97
C GLY A 249 -9.37 -12.16 0.66
N LEU A 250 -10.24 -11.83 1.63
CA LEU A 250 -11.68 -11.70 1.43
C LEU A 250 -11.99 -10.55 0.47
N THR A 251 -11.31 -9.41 0.59
CA THR A 251 -11.56 -8.24 -0.26
C THR A 251 -11.10 -8.46 -1.70
N ARG A 252 -10.05 -9.25 -1.92
CA ARG A 252 -9.58 -9.66 -3.26
C ARG A 252 -10.32 -10.87 -3.84
N GLY A 253 -11.19 -11.51 -3.06
CA GLY A 253 -11.88 -12.74 -3.46
C GLY A 253 -11.00 -14.00 -3.49
N VAL A 254 -9.78 -13.93 -2.94
CA VAL A 254 -8.87 -15.07 -2.75
C VAL A 254 -9.48 -16.06 -1.74
N PHE A 255 -10.14 -15.53 -0.71
CA PHE A 255 -10.91 -16.30 0.25
C PHE A 255 -12.40 -15.98 0.15
N ARG A 256 -13.25 -16.95 0.54
CA ARG A 256 -14.68 -16.73 0.74
C ARG A 256 -15.02 -16.82 2.21
N THR A 257 -16.14 -16.21 2.59
CA THR A 257 -16.61 -16.11 3.97
C THR A 257 -16.82 -17.45 4.68
N HIS A 258 -17.07 -18.53 3.95
CA HIS A 258 -17.23 -19.89 4.49
C HIS A 258 -15.97 -20.74 4.40
N HIS A 259 -14.84 -20.18 3.95
CA HIS A 259 -13.60 -20.94 3.84
C HIS A 259 -13.01 -21.23 5.21
N LYS A 260 -12.50 -22.45 5.37
CA LYS A 260 -11.63 -22.84 6.47
C LYS A 260 -10.18 -22.92 5.98
N ILE A 261 -9.28 -22.23 6.68
CA ILE A 261 -7.90 -22.02 6.23
C ILE A 261 -6.93 -22.63 7.24
N ALA A 262 -6.05 -23.51 6.76
CA ALA A 262 -4.89 -23.96 7.53
C ALA A 262 -3.72 -23.01 7.30
N CYS A 263 -3.12 -22.52 8.38
CA CYS A 263 -2.08 -21.50 8.35
C CYS A 263 -0.77 -22.06 8.89
N VAL A 264 0.34 -21.66 8.28
CA VAL A 264 1.69 -21.92 8.79
C VAL A 264 2.53 -20.66 8.75
N GLY A 265 3.18 -20.34 9.86
CA GLY A 265 3.94 -19.11 10.03
C GLY A 265 4.86 -19.13 11.25
N GLY A 266 5.38 -17.96 11.57
CA GLY A 266 6.25 -17.71 12.71
C GLY A 266 6.68 -16.26 12.77
N LEU A 267 7.56 -15.92 13.71
CA LEU A 267 8.06 -14.55 13.83
C LEU A 267 8.73 -14.09 12.51
N PRO A 268 8.44 -12.89 12.01
CA PRO A 268 9.06 -12.41 10.78
C PRO A 268 10.60 -12.37 10.89
N GLY A 269 11.29 -12.91 9.88
CA GLY A 269 12.75 -12.97 9.82
C GLY A 269 13.41 -14.02 10.73
N SER A 270 12.63 -14.83 11.45
CA SER A 270 13.17 -15.88 12.33
C SER A 270 13.79 -17.07 11.59
N ASP A 271 13.55 -17.20 10.28
CA ASP A 271 13.93 -18.34 9.45
C ASP A 271 13.33 -19.69 9.91
N GLN A 272 12.37 -19.66 10.83
CA GLN A 272 11.77 -20.86 11.41
C GLN A 272 10.25 -20.72 11.56
N PHE A 273 9.51 -21.63 10.92
CA PHE A 273 8.08 -21.81 11.21
C PHE A 273 7.91 -22.43 12.59
N ASP A 274 7.09 -21.79 13.42
CA ASP A 274 6.83 -22.21 14.80
C ASP A 274 5.32 -22.29 15.12
N THR A 275 4.46 -21.87 14.20
CA THR A 275 3.03 -21.74 14.41
C THR A 275 2.24 -22.43 13.31
N LEU A 276 1.28 -23.26 13.72
CA LEU A 276 0.24 -23.85 12.88
C LEU A 276 -1.12 -23.49 13.44
N MET A 277 -2.06 -23.11 12.58
CA MET A 277 -3.40 -22.71 13.01
C MET A 277 -4.45 -23.16 11.99
N VAL A 278 -5.66 -23.44 12.44
CA VAL A 278 -6.83 -23.61 11.57
C VAL A 278 -7.84 -22.56 11.95
N ILE A 279 -8.34 -21.83 10.95
CA ILE A 279 -9.29 -20.73 11.16
C ILE A 279 -10.48 -20.98 10.26
N ASP A 280 -11.67 -20.92 10.85
CA ASP A 280 -12.91 -20.83 10.11
C ASP A 280 -13.25 -19.34 9.92
N LEU A 281 -13.22 -18.86 8.68
CA LEU A 281 -13.49 -17.45 8.40
C LEU A 281 -14.92 -17.05 8.76
N LYS A 282 -15.85 -18.01 8.76
CA LYS A 282 -17.24 -17.74 9.13
C LYS A 282 -17.33 -17.39 10.60
N ASP A 283 -16.62 -18.13 11.45
CA ASP A 283 -16.65 -17.92 12.90
C ASP A 283 -15.80 -16.70 13.29
N GLU A 284 -14.62 -16.53 12.68
CA GLU A 284 -13.71 -15.41 12.99
C GLU A 284 -14.30 -14.05 12.58
N PHE A 285 -15.00 -14.00 11.44
CA PHE A 285 -15.61 -12.77 10.92
C PHE A 285 -17.14 -12.76 11.08
N GLN A 286 -17.70 -13.65 11.90
CA GLN A 286 -19.14 -13.85 12.04
C GLN A 286 -19.87 -12.54 12.33
N ALA A 287 -19.35 -11.76 13.29
CA ALA A 287 -19.94 -10.48 13.67
C ALA A 287 -20.02 -9.55 12.45
N LEU A 288 -18.96 -9.41 11.66
CA LEU A 288 -18.93 -8.52 10.50
C LEU A 288 -19.82 -8.97 9.33
N LEU A 289 -20.08 -10.28 9.23
CA LEU A 289 -20.77 -10.89 8.09
C LEU A 289 -22.22 -11.27 8.39
N ALA A 290 -22.68 -11.08 9.63
CA ALA A 290 -23.94 -11.63 10.14
C ALA A 290 -25.21 -11.20 9.37
N GLU A 291 -25.15 -10.15 8.54
CA GLU A 291 -26.32 -9.64 7.81
C GLU A 291 -26.10 -9.38 6.30
N ARG A 292 -24.88 -9.58 5.78
CA ARG A 292 -24.55 -9.34 4.36
C ARG A 292 -23.61 -10.40 3.81
N GLU A 293 -23.85 -10.83 2.57
CA GLU A 293 -22.93 -11.72 1.84
C GLU A 293 -21.56 -11.06 1.61
N ASN A 294 -21.50 -9.72 1.56
CA ASN A 294 -20.30 -8.95 1.23
C ASN A 294 -19.91 -7.98 2.34
N PHE A 295 -18.70 -8.14 2.86
CA PHE A 295 -18.04 -7.21 3.79
C PHE A 295 -17.81 -5.82 3.15
N MET A 296 -17.41 -5.81 1.88
CA MET A 296 -17.08 -4.60 1.11
C MET A 296 -18.33 -3.86 0.61
N PRO A 297 -18.42 -2.53 0.79
CA PRO A 297 -19.35 -1.71 0.03
C PRO A 297 -19.13 -1.87 -1.48
N ALA A 298 -20.21 -1.82 -2.27
CA ALA A 298 -20.14 -2.08 -3.71
C ALA A 298 -19.37 -1.00 -4.49
N ASP A 299 -19.26 0.21 -3.94
CA ASP A 299 -18.54 1.34 -4.54
C ASP A 299 -17.06 1.39 -4.13
N VAL A 300 -16.62 0.57 -3.17
CA VAL A 300 -15.25 0.60 -2.65
C VAL A 300 -14.37 -0.44 -3.34
N SER A 301 -13.27 0.01 -3.92
CA SER A 301 -12.25 -0.86 -4.51
C SER A 301 -11.36 -1.50 -3.43
N PRO A 302 -10.97 -2.79 -3.59
CA PRO A 302 -10.08 -3.47 -2.65
C PRO A 302 -8.75 -2.74 -2.43
N GLU A 303 -8.16 -2.19 -3.49
CA GLU A 303 -6.88 -1.47 -3.44
C GLU A 303 -6.95 -0.23 -2.55
N VAL A 304 -8.09 0.47 -2.55
CA VAL A 304 -8.30 1.64 -1.70
C VAL A 304 -8.44 1.24 -0.24
N LEU A 305 -9.22 0.20 0.06
CA LEU A 305 -9.33 -0.28 1.44
C LEU A 305 -7.97 -0.71 1.99
N GLU A 306 -7.22 -1.51 1.23
CA GLU A 306 -5.87 -1.93 1.59
C GLU A 306 -4.96 -0.73 1.86
N ARG A 307 -5.07 0.31 1.02
CA ARG A 307 -4.28 1.52 1.18
C ARG A 307 -4.66 2.30 2.43
N VAL A 308 -5.94 2.50 2.71
CA VAL A 308 -6.44 3.20 3.91
C VAL A 308 -6.04 2.45 5.17
N ILE A 309 -6.19 1.12 5.21
CA ILE A 309 -5.70 0.29 6.32
C ILE A 309 -4.18 0.47 6.46
N GLY A 310 -3.44 0.43 5.36
CA GLY A 310 -1.99 0.66 5.37
C GLY A 310 -1.60 1.99 6.00
N VAL A 311 -2.29 3.08 5.66
CA VAL A 311 -2.05 4.41 6.23
C VAL A 311 -2.45 4.48 7.70
N ALA A 312 -3.63 3.96 8.07
CA ALA A 312 -4.10 3.89 9.46
C ALA A 312 -3.09 3.16 10.36
N MET A 313 -2.44 2.13 9.81
CA MET A 313 -1.41 1.36 10.51
C MET A 313 -0.07 2.09 10.62
N GLU A 314 0.36 2.81 9.58
CA GLU A 314 1.52 3.72 9.69
C GLU A 314 1.29 4.77 10.79
N LEU A 315 0.09 5.35 10.85
CA LEU A 315 -0.30 6.31 11.89
C LEU A 315 -0.34 5.71 13.30
N SER A 316 -0.63 4.41 13.41
CA SER A 316 -0.66 3.66 14.66
C SER A 316 0.74 3.37 15.22
N ILE A 317 1.71 3.08 14.34
CA ILE A 317 3.05 2.64 14.73
C ILE A 317 4.03 3.82 14.75
N GLU A 318 4.15 4.52 13.63
CA GLU A 318 5.08 5.63 13.43
C GLU A 318 4.42 6.94 13.89
N GLY A 319 3.14 7.09 13.55
CA GLY A 319 2.35 8.28 13.82
C GLY A 319 3.08 9.59 13.47
N ARG A 320 3.06 10.57 14.38
CA ARG A 320 3.81 11.83 14.24
C ARG A 320 4.84 11.88 15.36
N GLU A 321 6.10 12.11 15.00
CA GLU A 321 7.22 12.12 15.96
C GLU A 321 7.36 10.82 16.78
N GLY A 322 6.97 9.67 16.20
CA GLY A 322 7.07 8.36 16.85
C GLY A 322 5.93 8.02 17.81
N LYS A 323 4.85 8.81 17.83
CA LYS A 323 3.67 8.56 18.67
C LYS A 323 2.41 8.35 17.84
N PRO A 324 1.53 7.39 18.21
CA PRO A 324 0.30 7.13 17.48
C PRO A 324 -0.57 8.38 17.33
N VAL A 325 -1.14 8.57 16.14
CA VAL A 325 -2.06 9.67 15.86
C VAL A 325 -3.47 9.11 15.71
N GLY A 326 -4.39 9.61 16.53
CA GLY A 326 -5.77 9.16 16.49
C GLY A 326 -6.52 9.75 15.31
N THR A 327 -7.09 8.91 14.45
CA THR A 327 -7.65 9.33 13.16
C THR A 327 -8.87 8.50 12.83
N LEU A 328 -9.85 9.09 12.14
CA LEU A 328 -11.02 8.40 11.62
C LEU A 328 -11.06 8.56 10.10
N PHE A 329 -11.10 7.44 9.38
CA PHE A 329 -11.32 7.39 7.94
C PHE A 329 -12.71 6.84 7.67
N VAL A 330 -13.48 7.50 6.81
CA VAL A 330 -14.78 7.02 6.34
C VAL A 330 -14.68 6.79 4.83
N LEU A 331 -14.95 5.56 4.40
CA LEU A 331 -14.70 5.07 3.05
C LEU A 331 -15.99 4.55 2.41
N GLY A 332 -16.38 5.13 1.27
CA GLY A 332 -17.58 4.74 0.53
C GLY A 332 -18.86 5.49 0.95
N ASP A 333 -19.94 5.30 0.19
CA ASP A 333 -21.24 5.97 0.34
C ASP A 333 -21.13 7.50 0.52
N THR A 334 -20.18 8.11 -0.20
CA THR A 334 -19.69 9.46 0.09
C THR A 334 -20.78 10.52 0.04
N LYS A 335 -21.73 10.41 -0.88
CA LYS A 335 -22.85 11.37 -0.98
C LYS A 335 -23.72 11.39 0.29
N LYS A 336 -23.99 10.22 0.85
CA LYS A 336 -24.79 10.10 2.07
C LYS A 336 -23.98 10.52 3.29
N VAL A 337 -22.72 10.11 3.35
CA VAL A 337 -21.78 10.53 4.41
C VAL A 337 -21.64 12.04 4.45
N GLU A 338 -21.46 12.72 3.30
CA GLU A 338 -21.33 14.17 3.22
C GLU A 338 -22.55 14.90 3.79
N SER A 339 -23.76 14.39 3.56
CA SER A 339 -25.00 14.95 4.13
C SER A 339 -25.07 14.88 5.66
N MET A 340 -24.23 14.02 6.27
CA MET A 340 -24.11 13.81 7.71
C MET A 340 -22.79 14.34 8.27
N THR A 341 -22.07 15.18 7.52
CA THR A 341 -20.80 15.75 7.97
C THR A 341 -20.81 17.27 7.92
N LYS A 342 -20.03 17.90 8.80
CA LYS A 342 -19.78 19.34 8.79
C LYS A 342 -18.28 19.61 8.90
N PRO A 343 -17.69 20.54 8.13
CA PRO A 343 -16.28 20.88 8.26
C PRO A 343 -16.01 21.54 9.62
N LEU A 344 -15.03 21.05 10.37
CA LEU A 344 -14.50 21.72 11.57
C LEU A 344 -13.44 22.77 11.22
N VAL A 345 -12.71 22.50 10.14
CA VAL A 345 -11.65 23.35 9.58
C VAL A 345 -11.87 23.50 8.08
N LEU A 346 -11.17 24.47 7.47
CA LEU A 346 -11.15 24.58 6.02
C LEU A 346 -10.63 23.29 5.41
N ASN A 347 -11.32 22.80 4.39
CA ASN A 347 -10.97 21.54 3.75
C ASN A 347 -9.64 21.68 3.00
N PRO A 348 -8.57 20.97 3.41
CA PRO A 348 -7.27 21.12 2.79
C PRO A 348 -7.18 20.49 1.39
N PHE A 349 -8.14 19.63 1.02
CA PHE A 349 -8.20 19.01 -0.30
C PHE A 349 -9.05 19.78 -1.32
N TYR A 350 -9.69 20.88 -0.90
CA TYR A 350 -10.51 21.69 -1.79
C TYR A 350 -9.63 22.39 -2.85
N GLY A 351 -10.07 22.36 -4.11
CA GLY A 351 -9.37 22.99 -5.24
C GLY A 351 -8.31 22.13 -5.92
N TYR A 352 -7.93 20.99 -5.34
CA TYR A 352 -7.01 20.03 -5.97
C TYR A 352 -7.77 19.04 -6.87
N LYS A 353 -7.11 18.60 -7.94
CA LYS A 353 -7.67 17.57 -8.84
C LYS A 353 -7.79 16.24 -8.10
N GLU A 354 -8.77 15.44 -8.48
CA GLU A 354 -9.03 14.12 -7.88
C GLU A 354 -7.79 13.21 -7.90
N GLU A 355 -7.01 13.25 -8.98
CA GLU A 355 -5.76 12.47 -9.12
C GLU A 355 -4.67 12.87 -8.13
N ASP A 356 -4.62 14.15 -7.75
CA ASP A 356 -3.61 14.70 -6.83
C ASP A 356 -3.99 14.47 -5.37
N ARG A 357 -5.28 14.26 -5.09
CA ARG A 357 -5.83 13.96 -3.77
C ARG A 357 -6.33 12.52 -3.66
N ASN A 358 -5.81 11.59 -4.46
CA ASN A 358 -6.16 10.18 -4.36
C ASN A 358 -5.19 9.46 -3.39
N ILE A 359 -5.72 8.67 -2.46
CA ILE A 359 -4.92 7.96 -1.45
C ILE A 359 -4.00 6.88 -2.03
N LEU A 360 -4.31 6.38 -3.23
CA LEU A 360 -3.43 5.45 -3.97
C LEU A 360 -2.18 6.15 -4.51
N SER A 361 -2.18 7.48 -4.57
CA SER A 361 -1.01 8.26 -4.92
C SER A 361 0.07 8.10 -3.84
N PRO A 362 1.31 7.75 -4.20
CA PRO A 362 2.40 7.60 -3.22
C PRO A 362 2.84 8.93 -2.60
N PHE A 363 2.44 10.05 -3.17
CA PHE A 363 2.75 11.38 -2.67
C PHE A 363 1.77 11.84 -1.57
N MET A 364 0.72 11.05 -1.31
CA MET A 364 -0.32 11.37 -0.35
C MET A 364 0.04 10.97 1.09
N ASP A 365 1.09 10.16 1.26
CA ASP A 365 1.51 9.56 2.54
C ASP A 365 1.73 10.64 3.60
N GLU A 366 2.61 11.61 3.31
CA GLU A 366 2.95 12.68 4.24
C GLU A 366 1.81 13.68 4.43
N THR A 367 1.04 13.95 3.37
CA THR A 367 -0.14 14.84 3.46
C THR A 367 -1.20 14.27 4.39
N VAL A 368 -1.51 12.97 4.27
CA VAL A 368 -2.46 12.32 5.17
C VAL A 368 -1.89 12.25 6.58
N LYS A 369 -0.59 11.97 6.75
CA LYS A 369 0.05 12.00 8.09
C LYS A 369 -0.04 13.38 8.75
N GLU A 370 0.22 14.45 8.02
CA GLU A 370 0.14 15.81 8.54
C GLU A 370 -1.30 16.18 8.91
N PHE A 371 -2.27 15.90 8.05
CA PHE A 371 -3.68 16.21 8.31
C PHE A 371 -4.36 15.24 9.28
N SER A 372 -3.74 14.11 9.61
CA SER A 372 -4.25 13.17 10.61
C SER A 372 -4.26 13.74 12.02
N GLY A 373 -3.49 14.80 12.27
CA GLY A 373 -3.55 15.57 13.51
C GLY A 373 -4.79 16.46 13.64
N LEU A 374 -5.57 16.64 12.57
CA LEU A 374 -6.81 17.42 12.62
C LEU A 374 -7.91 16.66 13.38
N ASP A 375 -8.76 17.41 14.08
CA ASP A 375 -9.98 16.85 14.66
C ASP A 375 -11.03 16.61 13.57
N GLY A 376 -11.71 15.47 13.66
CA GLY A 376 -12.69 15.03 12.67
C GLY A 376 -12.23 13.79 11.89
N ALA A 377 -12.95 13.53 10.80
CA ALA A 377 -12.76 12.40 9.91
C ALA A 377 -12.18 12.82 8.55
N PHE A 378 -11.45 11.91 7.94
CA PHE A 378 -11.23 11.91 6.50
C PHE A 378 -12.43 11.26 5.81
N ILE A 379 -12.96 11.93 4.79
CA ILE A 379 -14.03 11.37 3.95
C ILE A 379 -13.40 10.98 2.61
N ILE A 380 -13.50 9.70 2.27
CA ILE A 380 -12.83 9.08 1.12
C ILE A 380 -13.88 8.41 0.24
N THR A 381 -13.82 8.66 -1.07
CA THR A 381 -14.61 7.94 -2.05
C THR A 381 -14.12 6.51 -2.22
N GLY A 382 -14.97 5.62 -2.74
CA GLY A 382 -14.61 4.22 -2.91
C GLY A 382 -13.51 3.95 -3.96
N ASP A 383 -13.23 4.92 -4.84
CA ASP A 383 -12.09 4.94 -5.77
C ASP A 383 -10.87 5.70 -5.23
N GLY A 384 -10.91 6.14 -3.96
CA GLY A 384 -9.74 6.60 -3.21
C GLY A 384 -9.51 8.12 -3.19
N VAL A 385 -10.42 8.93 -3.73
CA VAL A 385 -10.33 10.39 -3.67
C VAL A 385 -10.60 10.88 -2.26
N LEU A 386 -9.69 11.68 -1.71
CA LEU A 386 -9.84 12.38 -0.44
C LEU A 386 -10.74 13.60 -0.66
N ASN A 387 -12.00 13.49 -0.25
CA ASN A 387 -12.98 14.57 -0.38
C ASN A 387 -12.75 15.63 0.67
N SER A 388 -12.48 15.25 1.92
CA SER A 388 -12.20 16.17 3.02
C SER A 388 -11.33 15.55 4.12
N ALA A 389 -10.67 16.42 4.87
CA ALA A 389 -10.10 16.13 6.19
C ALA A 389 -10.69 17.09 7.22
N GLY A 390 -10.78 16.64 8.47
CA GLY A 390 -11.29 17.45 9.57
C GLY A 390 -12.82 17.64 9.53
N SER A 391 -13.55 16.62 9.09
CA SER A 391 -15.01 16.64 9.05
C SER A 391 -15.60 16.07 10.32
N LEU A 392 -16.44 16.85 11.03
CA LEU A 392 -17.25 16.35 12.12
C LEU A 392 -18.36 15.47 11.56
N ILE A 393 -18.50 14.27 12.13
CA ILE A 393 -19.61 13.37 11.84
C ILE A 393 -20.79 13.75 12.73
N HIS A 394 -21.94 14.00 12.11
CA HIS A 394 -23.20 14.36 12.74
C HIS A 394 -24.29 13.35 12.32
N THR A 395 -24.25 12.18 12.93
CA THR A 395 -25.26 11.13 12.76
C THR A 395 -26.35 11.24 13.84
N PRO A 396 -27.54 10.67 13.61
CA PRO A 396 -28.51 10.47 14.70
C PRO A 396 -27.87 9.69 15.86
N ASP A 397 -28.32 9.97 17.09
CA ASP A 397 -27.88 9.22 18.26
C ASP A 397 -28.37 7.77 18.14
N PHE A 398 -27.44 6.86 17.86
CA PHE A 398 -27.69 5.43 17.98
C PHE A 398 -27.35 5.02 19.41
N ASP A 399 -28.30 4.38 20.10
CA ASP A 399 -28.11 3.89 21.46
C ASP A 399 -27.22 2.63 21.43
N GLN A 400 -25.92 2.82 21.17
CA GLN A 400 -24.95 1.75 21.01
C GLN A 400 -23.99 1.75 22.20
N GLN A 401 -24.06 0.68 23.00
CA GLN A 401 -23.09 0.42 24.05
C GLN A 401 -21.77 -0.05 23.42
N LEU A 402 -20.86 0.89 23.17
CA LEU A 402 -19.49 0.54 22.82
C LEU A 402 -18.77 -0.03 24.05
N PRO A 403 -17.91 -1.05 23.88
CA PRO A 403 -17.04 -1.53 24.95
C PRO A 403 -16.27 -0.40 25.63
N SER A 404 -16.07 -0.53 26.95
CA SER A 404 -15.28 0.43 27.72
C SER A 404 -13.86 0.56 27.14
N GLY A 405 -13.41 1.79 26.90
CA GLY A 405 -12.09 2.08 26.32
C GLY A 405 -12.13 2.65 24.89
N LEU A 406 -13.29 2.64 24.23
CA LEU A 406 -13.51 3.26 22.93
C LEU A 406 -13.98 4.73 23.08
N GLY A 407 -13.19 5.68 22.56
CA GLY A 407 -13.48 7.11 22.66
C GLY A 407 -14.38 7.67 21.55
N ALA A 408 -14.54 9.00 21.49
CA ALA A 408 -15.45 9.70 20.58
C ALA A 408 -15.29 9.35 19.08
N ARG A 409 -14.05 9.14 18.59
CA ARG A 409 -13.81 8.72 17.19
C ARG A 409 -14.38 7.33 16.88
N HIS A 410 -14.38 6.41 17.86
CA HIS A 410 -14.97 5.08 17.69
C HIS A 410 -16.49 5.15 17.69
N ALA A 411 -17.08 5.98 18.55
CA ALA A 411 -18.52 6.26 18.54
C ALA A 411 -18.97 6.84 17.20
N ALA A 412 -18.25 7.83 16.69
CA ALA A 412 -18.52 8.43 15.38
C ALA A 412 -18.37 7.41 14.24
N GLY A 413 -17.31 6.58 14.25
CA GLY A 413 -17.08 5.53 13.26
C GLY A 413 -18.16 4.44 13.27
N ALA A 414 -18.58 4.00 14.45
CA ALA A 414 -19.66 3.04 14.59
C ALA A 414 -20.98 3.64 14.06
N ALA A 415 -21.35 4.83 14.51
CA ALA A 415 -22.59 5.50 14.14
C ALA A 415 -22.70 5.78 12.63
N ILE A 416 -21.63 6.28 11.98
CA ILE A 416 -21.68 6.53 10.52
C ILE A 416 -21.78 5.24 9.71
N SER A 417 -21.13 4.17 10.19
CA SER A 417 -21.19 2.85 9.53
C SER A 417 -22.56 2.18 9.67
N ILE A 418 -23.38 2.57 10.66
CA ILE A 418 -24.80 2.18 10.77
C ILE A 418 -25.66 3.03 9.84
N ALA A 419 -25.44 4.34 9.84
CA ALA A 419 -26.26 5.29 9.09
C ALA A 419 -26.07 5.18 7.57
N THR A 420 -24.92 4.70 7.10
CA THR A 420 -24.51 4.70 5.70
C THR A 420 -23.90 3.38 5.28
N ASP A 421 -23.78 3.13 3.98
CA ASP A 421 -23.16 1.91 3.46
C ASP A 421 -21.62 2.01 3.39
N CYS A 422 -20.99 2.71 4.33
CA CYS A 422 -19.54 2.93 4.35
C CYS A 422 -18.78 1.87 5.18
N LEU A 423 -17.45 1.94 5.10
CA LEU A 423 -16.49 1.41 6.07
C LEU A 423 -15.90 2.55 6.88
N ALA A 424 -15.82 2.42 8.21
CA ALA A 424 -15.16 3.39 9.06
C ALA A 424 -13.92 2.78 9.73
N ILE A 425 -12.74 3.37 9.55
CA ILE A 425 -11.48 2.87 10.08
C ILE A 425 -10.95 3.86 11.10
N VAL A 426 -10.82 3.41 12.35
CA VAL A 426 -10.46 4.25 13.48
C VAL A 426 -9.10 3.83 14.01
N VAL A 427 -8.19 4.80 14.14
CA VAL A 427 -6.93 4.70 14.88
C VAL A 427 -7.13 5.33 16.26
N SER A 428 -6.86 4.56 17.31
CA SER A 428 -6.88 5.06 18.68
C SER A 428 -5.60 5.84 18.98
N SER A 429 -5.73 7.07 19.48
CA SER A 429 -4.57 7.88 19.91
C SER A 429 -3.88 7.33 21.15
N SER A 430 -4.61 6.68 22.06
CA SER A 430 -4.07 6.19 23.34
C SER A 430 -3.43 4.81 23.23
N SER A 431 -4.03 3.91 22.45
CA SER A 431 -3.58 2.52 22.31
C SER A 431 -2.87 2.25 20.99
N GLY A 432 -3.00 3.12 19.99
CA GLY A 432 -2.61 2.84 18.61
C GLY A 432 -3.47 1.75 17.97
N GLN A 433 -4.53 1.27 18.61
CA GLN A 433 -5.36 0.22 18.05
C GLN A 433 -6.07 0.70 16.78
N VAL A 434 -5.99 -0.08 15.71
CA VAL A 434 -6.74 0.15 14.47
C VAL A 434 -7.95 -0.76 14.46
N THR A 435 -9.13 -0.16 14.30
CA THR A 435 -10.43 -0.85 14.32
C THR A 435 -11.20 -0.51 13.05
N VAL A 436 -11.73 -1.52 12.37
CA VAL A 436 -12.65 -1.35 11.24
C VAL A 436 -14.08 -1.51 11.74
N PHE A 437 -14.94 -0.58 11.39
CA PHE A 437 -16.36 -0.59 11.67
C PHE A 437 -17.14 -0.80 10.38
N ARG A 438 -18.10 -1.73 10.43
CA ARG A 438 -19.05 -2.00 9.37
C ARG A 438 -20.41 -2.25 10.00
N SER A 439 -21.44 -1.49 9.62
CA SER A 439 -22.80 -1.64 10.18
C SER A 439 -22.81 -1.61 11.72
N GLY A 440 -21.96 -0.78 12.32
CA GLY A 440 -21.82 -0.64 13.78
C GLY A 440 -20.97 -1.71 14.45
N ILE A 441 -20.47 -2.70 13.71
CA ILE A 441 -19.73 -3.84 14.26
C ILE A 441 -18.23 -3.56 14.15
N ALA A 442 -17.53 -3.69 15.28
CA ALA A 442 -16.11 -3.40 15.41
C ALA A 442 -15.25 -4.64 15.17
N LEU A 443 -14.25 -4.53 14.29
CA LEU A 443 -13.18 -5.51 14.10
C LEU A 443 -11.82 -4.87 14.40
N PRO A 444 -11.19 -5.19 15.55
CA PRO A 444 -9.83 -4.76 15.81
C PRO A 444 -8.83 -5.51 14.91
N LEU A 445 -8.04 -4.77 14.13
CA LEU A 445 -6.98 -5.33 13.27
C LEU A 445 -5.69 -5.59 14.04
N VAL A 446 -5.49 -4.87 15.14
CA VAL A 446 -4.35 -5.04 16.03
C VAL A 446 -4.84 -5.27 17.45
N GLU A 447 -4.38 -6.36 18.04
CA GLU A 447 -4.39 -6.53 19.48
C GLU A 447 -3.03 -6.09 20.01
N ARG A 448 -2.99 -5.00 20.79
CA ARG A 448 -1.93 -4.85 21.78
C ARG A 448 -2.40 -5.54 23.04
N SER A 449 -1.56 -6.40 23.62
CA SER A 449 -1.76 -6.86 24.99
C SER A 449 -2.04 -5.63 25.84
N PHE A 450 -3.18 -5.60 26.54
CA PHE A 450 -3.37 -4.63 27.60
C PHE A 450 -2.16 -4.77 28.52
N GLY A 451 -1.25 -3.80 28.45
CA GLY A 451 -0.17 -3.68 29.40
C GLY A 451 -0.82 -3.35 30.72
N GLY A 452 -1.18 -4.38 31.49
CA GLY A 452 -1.32 -4.23 32.92
C GLY A 452 -0.06 -3.53 33.39
N ARG A 453 -0.23 -2.37 34.04
CA ARG A 453 0.79 -1.85 34.93
C ARG A 453 1.08 -2.96 35.94
N THR A 454 2.12 -3.75 35.70
CA THR A 454 2.81 -4.41 36.80
C THR A 454 3.43 -3.29 37.63
N LEU A 455 2.96 -3.23 38.87
CA LEU A 455 3.43 -2.37 39.96
C LEU A 455 4.95 -2.42 40.12
#